data_AF-A0A946CQD7-F1
#
_entry.id   AF-A0A946CQD7-F1
#
_cell.length_a   1.000
_cell.length_b   1.000
_cell.length_c   1.000
_cell.angle_alpha   90.00
_cell.angle_beta   90.00
_cell.angle_gamma   90.00
#
_symmetry.space_group_name_H-M   'P 1'
#
loop_
_entity.id
_entity.type
_entity.pdbx_description
1 polymer ?
#
loop_
_entity_poly.entity_id
_entity_poly.type
_entity_poly.pdbx_seq_one_letter_code
_entity_poly.pdbx_strand_id
1 'polypeptide(L)'
;MSDDSENKPTPEAQPERREADPVERREQPERREPEERRKAPPKPAAPPTAEEVAMQKMLAAQQKEQEQKGLVQRQQDDRREQKRRHVQNRRKKIKAEDEAISKKRADAGLDNKLDKRQKSAVGKKKARQAKARRRKALMIVLGSIVSLLIVAGLVIAAFAL
;
A
#
# COMPACT_ATOMS: atom_id res chain seq x y z
N MET A 1 -41.51 -20.39 34.02
CA MET A 1 -40.52 -20.54 35.10
C MET A 1 -39.20 -20.89 34.45
N SER A 2 -38.15 -20.16 34.85
CA SER A 2 -36.74 -20.29 34.45
C SER A 2 -36.38 -19.82 33.03
N ASP A 3 -35.40 -18.95 32.80
CA ASP A 3 -34.58 -18.10 33.67
C ASP A 3 -34.05 -16.94 32.82
N ASP A 4 -34.06 -15.76 33.40
CA ASP A 4 -33.36 -14.57 32.95
C ASP A 4 -31.85 -14.84 32.82
N SER A 5 -31.26 -14.46 31.69
CA SER A 5 -29.83 -14.14 31.65
C SER A 5 -29.59 -13.00 30.68
N GLU A 6 -29.77 -11.81 31.25
CA GLU A 6 -29.26 -10.52 30.81
C GLU A 6 -27.86 -10.64 30.19
N ASN A 7 -27.74 -10.39 28.88
CA ASN A 7 -26.44 -10.24 28.24
C ASN A 7 -25.99 -8.78 28.44
N LYS A 8 -25.33 -8.52 29.57
CA LYS A 8 -24.76 -7.21 29.90
C LYS A 8 -23.60 -6.86 28.95
N PRO A 9 -23.50 -5.61 28.46
CA PRO A 9 -22.35 -5.18 27.66
C PRO A 9 -21.09 -5.11 28.53
N THR A 10 -20.02 -5.74 28.05
CA THR A 10 -18.69 -5.70 28.67
C THR A 10 -18.17 -4.25 28.70
N PRO A 11 -17.81 -3.69 29.86
CA PRO A 11 -17.23 -2.36 29.94
C PRO A 11 -15.71 -2.40 29.68
N GLU A 12 -15.27 -1.35 28.98
CA GLU A 12 -13.98 -0.67 29.05
C GLU A 12 -12.68 -1.49 29.06
N ALA A 13 -11.99 -1.50 27.92
CA ALA A 13 -10.52 -1.50 27.91
C ALA A 13 -10.05 -0.05 27.82
N GLN A 14 -9.75 0.55 28.99
CA GLN A 14 -9.04 1.83 29.05
C GLN A 14 -7.61 1.66 28.48
N PRO A 15 -7.09 2.64 27.73
CA PRO A 15 -5.70 2.60 27.31
C PRO A 15 -4.79 2.74 28.53
N GLU A 16 -3.92 1.75 28.71
CA GLU A 16 -2.81 1.79 29.67
C GLU A 16 -2.08 3.12 29.53
N ARG A 17 -2.20 3.96 30.56
CA ARG A 17 -1.31 5.09 30.79
C ARG A 17 0.09 4.51 30.94
N ARG A 18 0.92 4.66 29.92
CA ARG A 18 2.37 4.53 30.08
C ARG A 18 2.80 5.59 31.06
N GLU A 19 3.14 5.13 32.26
CA GLU A 19 3.86 5.89 33.26
C GLU A 19 5.07 6.52 32.58
N ALA A 20 5.14 7.85 32.67
CA ALA A 20 6.33 8.57 32.30
C ALA A 20 7.40 8.22 33.33
N ASP A 21 8.42 7.49 32.88
CA ASP A 21 9.61 7.25 33.68
C ASP A 21 10.16 8.58 34.21
N PRO A 22 10.45 8.67 35.52
CA PRO A 22 10.95 9.89 36.12
C PRO A 22 12.39 10.14 35.68
N VAL A 23 12.56 11.25 34.97
CA VAL A 23 13.69 12.18 35.09
C VAL A 23 15.02 11.47 35.31
N GLU A 24 15.65 11.03 34.21
CA GLU A 24 17.10 10.89 34.16
C GLU A 24 17.70 12.24 34.56
N ARG A 25 18.16 12.26 35.81
CA ARG A 25 18.95 13.28 36.47
C ARG A 25 20.28 13.36 35.72
N ARG A 26 20.26 13.98 34.55
CA ARG A 26 21.48 14.35 33.83
C ARG A 26 22.17 15.41 34.64
N GLU A 27 23.25 14.96 35.26
CA GLU A 27 24.20 15.71 36.05
C GLU A 27 24.39 17.11 35.46
N GLN A 28 24.09 18.11 36.29
CA GLN A 28 24.46 19.47 36.01
C GLN A 28 25.99 19.50 35.78
N PRO A 29 26.49 20.13 34.71
CA PRO A 29 27.90 20.47 34.69
C PRO A 29 28.12 21.45 35.84
N GLU A 30 28.92 21.04 36.82
CA GLU A 30 29.42 21.88 37.90
C GLU A 30 29.79 23.25 37.35
N ARG A 31 29.09 24.28 37.84
CA ARG A 31 29.54 25.66 37.73
C ARG A 31 30.87 25.76 38.44
N ARG A 32 31.97 25.54 37.71
CA ARG A 32 33.27 26.07 38.08
C ARG A 32 33.19 27.58 37.90
N GLU A 33 32.92 28.27 38.99
CA GLU A 33 33.22 29.69 39.10
C GLU A 33 34.74 29.87 38.93
N PRO A 34 35.21 30.71 38.00
CA PRO A 34 36.55 31.24 38.10
C PRO A 34 36.48 32.47 39.02
N GLU A 35 36.64 32.23 40.32
CA GLU A 35 37.31 33.20 41.18
C GLU A 35 38.75 33.33 40.66
N GLU A 36 38.98 34.26 39.72
CA GLU A 36 40.25 34.96 39.70
C GLU A 36 40.19 36.20 38.82
N ARG A 37 40.61 37.30 39.45
CA ARG A 37 41.10 38.56 38.85
C ARG A 37 40.00 39.54 38.47
N ARG A 38 39.82 40.51 39.37
CA ARG A 38 39.55 41.92 39.06
C ARG A 38 40.53 42.40 37.99
N LYS A 39 40.29 42.08 36.72
CA LYS A 39 40.86 42.81 35.60
C LYS A 39 40.07 44.13 35.52
N ALA A 40 40.80 45.24 35.46
CA ALA A 40 40.24 46.56 35.19
C ALA A 40 39.22 46.49 34.05
N PRO A 41 38.18 47.36 34.04
CA PRO A 41 37.21 47.37 32.96
C PRO A 41 37.97 47.38 31.63
N PRO A 42 37.66 46.46 30.70
CA PRO A 42 38.33 46.46 29.41
C PRO A 42 38.20 47.86 28.82
N LYS A 43 39.33 48.43 28.36
CA LYS A 43 39.31 49.69 27.61
C LYS A 43 38.18 49.61 26.57
N PRO A 44 37.36 50.65 26.40
CA PRO A 44 36.32 50.63 25.39
C PRO A 44 36.96 50.25 24.06
N ALA A 45 36.53 49.12 23.52
CA ALA A 45 37.02 48.65 22.22
C ALA A 45 36.81 49.78 21.22
N ALA A 46 37.81 50.05 20.40
CA ALA A 46 37.71 51.04 19.34
C ALA A 46 36.42 50.77 18.54
N PRO A 47 35.67 51.81 18.11
CA PRO A 47 34.47 51.61 17.33
C PRO A 47 34.83 50.74 16.11
N PRO A 48 34.00 49.74 15.78
CA PRO A 48 34.29 48.81 14.70
C PRO A 48 34.53 49.61 13.42
N THR A 49 35.55 49.21 12.69
CA THR A 49 35.90 49.88 11.45
C THR A 49 34.77 49.76 10.44
N ALA A 50 34.65 50.71 9.52
CA ALA A 50 33.59 50.70 8.51
C ALA A 50 33.58 49.39 7.70
N GLU A 51 34.76 48.77 7.51
CA GLU A 51 34.93 47.48 6.86
C GLU A 51 34.37 46.32 7.70
N GLU A 52 34.64 46.28 9.01
CA GLU A 52 34.07 45.28 9.92
C GLU A 52 32.54 45.37 9.99
N VAL A 53 31.98 46.58 10.00
CA VAL A 53 30.53 46.81 9.98
C VAL A 53 29.91 46.35 8.65
N ALA A 54 30.58 46.60 7.52
CA ALA A 54 30.12 46.12 6.22
C ALA A 54 30.13 44.59 6.14
N MET A 55 31.18 43.95 6.66
CA MET A 55 31.31 42.49 6.70
C MET A 55 30.23 41.85 7.59
N GLN A 56 29.96 42.43 8.77
CA GLN A 56 28.90 42.00 9.67
C GLN A 56 27.51 42.08 9.02
N LYS A 57 27.23 43.18 8.30
CA LYS A 57 25.95 43.34 7.57
C LYS A 57 25.81 42.32 6.45
N MET A 58 26.89 41.99 5.74
CA MET A 58 26.88 40.99 4.68
C MET A 58 26.60 39.59 5.24
N LEU A 59 27.26 39.20 6.33
CA LEU A 59 27.02 37.92 7.02
C LEU A 59 25.59 37.83 7.56
N ALA A 60 25.07 38.89 8.16
CA ALA A 60 23.69 38.94 8.66
C ALA A 60 22.66 38.85 7.51
N ALA A 61 22.93 39.48 6.36
CA ALA A 61 22.08 39.35 5.18
C ALA A 61 22.09 37.91 4.64
N GLN A 62 23.25 37.26 4.63
CA GLN A 62 23.39 35.88 4.16
C GLN A 62 22.67 34.88 5.09
N GLN A 63 22.74 35.08 6.40
CA GLN A 63 21.99 34.28 7.38
C GLN A 63 20.48 34.44 7.21
N LYS A 64 19.98 35.66 7.04
CA LYS A 64 18.55 35.92 6.78
C LYS A 64 18.05 35.24 5.51
N GLU A 65 18.87 35.21 4.46
CA GLU A 65 18.54 34.50 3.22
C GLU A 65 18.42 32.99 3.44
N GLN A 66 19.34 32.40 4.22
CA GLN A 66 19.29 30.97 4.55
C GLN A 66 18.08 30.63 5.43
N GLU A 67 17.74 31.49 6.39
CA GLU A 67 16.54 31.34 7.22
C GLU A 67 15.27 31.38 6.38
N GLN A 68 15.16 32.35 5.45
CA GLN A 68 14.01 32.41 4.53
C GLN A 68 13.92 31.18 3.63
N LYS A 69 15.05 30.73 3.05
CA LYS A 69 15.09 29.50 2.25
C LYS A 69 14.65 28.28 3.06
N GLY A 70 15.10 28.17 4.32
CA GLY A 70 14.69 27.11 5.24
C GLY A 70 13.20 27.14 5.58
N LEU A 71 12.62 28.32 5.80
CA LEU A 71 11.18 28.47 6.06
C LEU A 71 10.32 28.07 4.86
N VAL A 72 10.70 28.48 3.65
CA VAL A 72 9.99 28.10 2.42
C VAL A 72 10.04 26.59 2.21
N GLN A 73 11.18 25.96 2.46
CA GLN A 73 11.34 24.52 2.32
C GLN A 73 10.48 23.75 3.33
N ARG A 74 10.47 24.17 4.59
CA ARG A 74 9.58 23.60 5.63
C ARG A 74 8.10 23.71 5.25
N GLN A 75 7.66 24.88 4.78
CA GLN A 75 6.27 25.04 4.33
C GLN A 75 5.92 24.13 3.14
N GLN A 76 6.85 23.90 2.21
CA GLN A 76 6.64 22.98 1.10
C GLN A 76 6.54 21.53 1.57
N ASP A 77 7.38 21.13 2.52
CA ASP A 77 7.37 19.78 3.07
C ASP A 77 6.11 19.52 3.91
N ASP A 78 5.65 20.50 4.70
CA ASP A 78 4.38 20.43 5.43
C ASP A 78 3.19 20.24 4.47
N ARG A 79 3.16 20.99 3.36
CA ARG A 79 2.13 20.84 2.32
C ARG A 79 2.19 19.45 1.66
N ARG A 80 3.40 18.93 1.40
CA ARG A 80 3.58 17.58 0.84
C ARG A 80 3.12 16.52 1.84
N GLU A 81 3.43 16.68 3.11
CA GLU A 81 3.02 15.76 4.16
C GLU A 81 1.50 15.76 4.33
N GLN A 82 0.86 16.92 4.35
CA GLN A 82 -0.60 17.04 4.41
C GLN A 82 -1.27 16.33 3.22
N LYS A 83 -0.73 16.49 2.00
CA LYS A 83 -1.21 15.76 0.81
C LYS A 83 -1.03 14.25 0.97
N ARG A 84 0.12 13.79 1.47
CA ARG A 84 0.37 12.36 1.73
C ARG A 84 -0.63 11.78 2.73
N ARG A 85 -0.86 12.48 3.85
CA ARG A 85 -1.86 12.09 4.86
C ARG A 85 -3.27 12.01 4.25
N HIS A 86 -3.65 13.00 3.43
CA HIS A 86 -4.95 13.00 2.76
C HIS A 86 -5.12 11.80 1.81
N VAL A 87 -4.12 11.50 0.98
CA VAL A 87 -4.14 10.34 0.07
C VAL A 87 -4.23 9.04 0.85
N GLN A 88 -3.45 8.90 1.94
CA GLN A 88 -3.52 7.70 2.79
C GLN A 88 -4.88 7.53 3.43
N ASN A 89 -5.48 8.59 3.97
CA ASN A 89 -6.82 8.53 4.55
C ASN A 89 -7.87 8.15 3.51
N ARG A 90 -7.78 8.71 2.30
CA ARG A 90 -8.67 8.35 1.18
C ARG A 90 -8.52 6.87 0.79
N ARG A 91 -7.29 6.35 0.72
CA ARG A 91 -7.02 4.92 0.45
C ARG A 91 -7.59 4.02 1.54
N LYS A 92 -7.43 4.39 2.82
CA LYS A 92 -8.01 3.66 3.95
C LYS A 92 -9.54 3.61 3.85
N LYS A 93 -10.16 4.75 3.51
CA LYS A 93 -11.61 4.84 3.33
C LYS A 93 -12.09 3.94 2.18
N ILE A 94 -11.44 4.00 1.02
CA ILE A 94 -11.77 3.13 -0.13
C ILE A 94 -11.64 1.66 0.26
N LYS A 95 -10.55 1.28 0.93
CA LYS A 95 -10.35 -0.11 1.36
C LYS A 95 -11.42 -0.58 2.34
N ALA A 96 -11.82 0.27 3.28
CA ALA A 96 -12.90 -0.04 4.22
C ALA A 96 -14.26 -0.17 3.49
N GLU A 97 -14.53 0.67 2.50
CA GLU A 97 -15.73 0.56 1.65
C GLU A 97 -15.71 -0.72 0.81
N ASP A 98 -14.57 -1.09 0.21
CA ASP A 98 -14.40 -2.33 -0.55
C ASP A 98 -14.60 -3.57 0.33
N GLU A 99 -14.06 -3.58 1.55
CA GLU A 99 -14.27 -4.66 2.53
C GLU A 99 -15.75 -4.75 2.92
N ALA A 100 -16.42 -3.61 3.14
CA ALA A 100 -17.86 -3.60 3.42
C ALA A 100 -18.69 -4.10 2.24
N ILE A 101 -18.34 -3.76 1.00
CA ILE A 101 -19.00 -4.24 -0.22
C ILE A 101 -18.75 -5.74 -0.39
N SER A 102 -17.51 -6.20 -0.21
CA SER A 102 -17.15 -7.62 -0.28
C SER A 102 -17.92 -8.44 0.76
N LYS A 103 -18.01 -7.95 2.00
CA LYS A 103 -18.80 -8.60 3.05
C LYS A 103 -20.28 -8.65 2.69
N LYS A 104 -20.87 -7.55 2.21
CA LYS A 104 -22.26 -7.53 1.71
C LYS A 104 -22.49 -8.51 0.56
N ARG A 105 -21.52 -8.70 -0.35
CA ARG A 105 -21.63 -9.67 -1.45
C ARG A 105 -21.54 -11.11 -0.97
N ALA A 106 -20.66 -11.37 0.02
CA ALA A 106 -20.54 -12.66 0.67
C ALA A 106 -21.83 -13.01 1.43
N ASP A 107 -22.37 -12.06 2.22
CA ASP A 107 -23.62 -12.21 2.97
C ASP A 107 -24.82 -12.42 2.04
N ALA A 108 -24.85 -11.75 0.88
CA ALA A 108 -25.87 -11.95 -0.15
C ALA A 108 -25.71 -13.26 -0.96
N GLY A 109 -24.65 -14.03 -0.70
CA GLY A 109 -24.33 -15.28 -1.42
C GLY A 109 -24.11 -15.08 -2.92
N LEU A 110 -23.80 -13.86 -3.36
CA LEU A 110 -23.65 -13.51 -4.77
C LEU A 110 -22.39 -14.12 -5.38
N ASP A 111 -21.31 -14.18 -4.60
CA ASP A 111 -20.04 -14.75 -5.05
C ASP A 111 -20.18 -16.25 -5.35
N ASN A 112 -20.90 -16.98 -4.50
CA ASN A 112 -21.22 -18.39 -4.72
C ASN A 112 -22.11 -18.63 -5.95
N LYS A 113 -23.03 -17.71 -6.25
CA LYS A 113 -23.92 -17.81 -7.43
C LYS A 113 -23.17 -17.48 -8.72
N LEU A 114 -22.28 -16.49 -8.72
CA LEU A 114 -21.47 -16.12 -9.87
C LEU A 114 -20.46 -17.20 -10.23
N ASP A 115 -19.76 -17.75 -9.23
CA ASP A 115 -18.78 -18.83 -9.44
C ASP A 115 -19.46 -20.10 -9.99
N LYS A 116 -20.62 -20.49 -9.44
CA LYS A 116 -21.43 -21.60 -10.01
C LYS A 116 -21.83 -21.36 -11.47
N ARG A 117 -22.26 -20.13 -11.80
CA ARG A 117 -22.61 -19.77 -13.19
C ARG A 117 -21.41 -19.84 -14.11
N GLN A 118 -20.25 -19.31 -13.71
CA GLN A 118 -19.03 -19.38 -14.51
C GLN A 118 -18.54 -20.83 -14.70
N LYS A 119 -18.46 -21.62 -13.63
CA LYS A 119 -18.07 -23.04 -13.71
C LYS A 119 -19.00 -23.82 -14.63
N SER A 120 -20.31 -23.59 -14.57
CA SER A 120 -21.27 -24.23 -15.47
C SER A 120 -21.12 -23.79 -16.93
N ALA A 121 -20.82 -22.50 -17.18
CA ALA A 121 -20.60 -21.99 -18.54
C ALA A 121 -19.31 -22.55 -19.16
N VAL A 122 -18.22 -22.61 -18.38
CA VAL A 122 -16.94 -23.20 -18.82
C VAL A 122 -17.09 -24.71 -19.05
N GLY A 123 -17.77 -25.42 -18.15
CA GLY A 123 -18.07 -26.85 -18.30
C GLY A 123 -18.87 -27.15 -19.58
N LYS A 124 -19.91 -26.35 -19.88
CA LYS A 124 -20.68 -26.46 -21.11
C LYS A 124 -19.85 -26.22 -22.36
N LYS A 125 -18.94 -25.23 -22.36
CA LYS A 125 -18.01 -24.97 -23.48
C LYS A 125 -17.05 -26.14 -23.69
N LYS A 126 -16.43 -26.66 -22.63
CA LYS A 126 -15.53 -27.84 -22.71
C LYS A 126 -16.28 -29.09 -23.21
N ALA A 127 -17.50 -29.33 -22.74
CA ALA A 127 -18.32 -30.46 -23.20
C ALA A 127 -18.67 -30.35 -24.71
N ARG A 128 -19.02 -29.16 -25.19
CA ARG A 128 -19.26 -28.92 -26.63
C ARG A 128 -17.99 -29.16 -27.46
N GLN A 129 -16.84 -28.69 -26.99
CA GLN A 129 -15.56 -28.90 -27.67
C GLN A 129 -15.17 -30.38 -27.71
N ALA A 130 -15.36 -31.12 -26.61
CA ALA A 130 -15.12 -32.55 -26.55
C ALA A 130 -16.02 -33.33 -27.52
N LYS A 131 -17.31 -32.97 -27.62
CA LYS A 131 -18.26 -33.59 -28.57
C LYS A 131 -17.86 -33.33 -30.02
N ALA A 132 -17.40 -32.12 -30.33
CA ALA A 132 -16.89 -31.78 -31.67
C ALA A 132 -15.63 -32.57 -32.04
N ARG A 133 -14.68 -32.74 -31.11
CA ARG A 133 -13.48 -33.56 -31.33
C ARG A 133 -13.81 -35.03 -31.60
N ARG A 134 -14.72 -35.62 -30.81
CA ARG A 134 -15.17 -37.01 -31.03
C ARG A 134 -15.82 -37.21 -32.40
N ARG A 135 -16.64 -36.27 -32.87
CA ARG A 135 -17.24 -36.32 -34.21
C ARG A 135 -16.19 -36.26 -35.31
N LYS A 136 -15.19 -35.39 -35.18
CA LYS A 136 -14.07 -35.33 -36.15
C LYS A 136 -13.29 -36.64 -36.18
N ALA A 137 -12.97 -37.20 -35.02
CA ALA A 137 -12.28 -38.50 -34.94
C ALA A 137 -13.09 -39.62 -35.61
N LEU A 138 -14.40 -39.70 -35.34
CA LEU A 138 -15.29 -40.66 -35.99
C LEU A 138 -15.36 -40.48 -37.50
N MET A 139 -15.41 -39.24 -38.01
CA MET A 139 -15.40 -38.97 -39.44
C MET A 139 -14.09 -39.41 -40.10
N ILE A 140 -12.95 -39.23 -39.43
CA ILE A 140 -11.65 -39.69 -39.94
C ILE A 140 -11.64 -41.22 -40.02
N VAL A 141 -12.10 -41.91 -38.98
CA VAL A 141 -12.15 -43.38 -38.95
C VAL A 141 -13.10 -43.93 -40.02
N LEU A 142 -14.30 -43.36 -40.14
CA LEU A 142 -15.25 -43.75 -41.19
C LEU A 142 -14.70 -43.50 -42.59
N GLY A 143 -14.05 -42.35 -42.80
CA GLY A 143 -13.37 -42.03 -44.05
C GLY A 143 -12.30 -43.05 -44.41
N SER A 144 -11.47 -43.46 -43.44
CA SER A 144 -10.42 -44.45 -43.69
C SER A 144 -10.99 -45.82 -44.03
N ILE A 145 -12.07 -46.24 -43.36
CA ILE A 145 -12.75 -47.52 -43.65
C ILE A 145 -13.29 -47.51 -45.08
N VAL A 146 -13.96 -46.43 -45.49
CA VAL A 146 -14.49 -46.30 -46.86
C VAL A 146 -13.37 -46.34 -47.90
N SER A 147 -12.26 -45.63 -47.66
CA SER A 147 -11.10 -45.68 -48.55
C SER A 147 -10.52 -47.10 -48.67
N LEU A 148 -10.42 -47.85 -47.57
CA LEU A 148 -9.96 -49.25 -47.60
C LEU A 148 -10.90 -50.15 -48.40
N LEU A 149 -12.21 -49.98 -48.27
CA LEU A 149 -13.19 -50.76 -49.05
C LEU A 149 -13.09 -50.49 -50.54
N ILE A 150 -12.86 -49.23 -50.94
CA ILE A 150 -12.65 -48.87 -52.36
C ILE A 150 -11.39 -49.52 -52.90
N VAL A 151 -10.27 -49.42 -52.18
CA VAL A 151 -8.99 -50.05 -52.59
C VAL A 151 -9.14 -51.56 -52.69
N ALA A 152 -9.77 -52.20 -51.70
CA ALA A 152 -10.03 -53.64 -51.73
C ALA A 152 -10.90 -54.05 -52.92
N GLY A 153 -11.95 -53.29 -53.23
CA GLY A 153 -12.81 -53.51 -54.39
C GLY A 153 -12.05 -53.40 -55.72
N LEU A 154 -11.16 -52.40 -55.85
CA LEU A 154 -10.32 -52.23 -57.04
C LEU A 154 -9.33 -53.40 -57.22
N VAL A 155 -8.73 -53.88 -56.13
CA VAL A 155 -7.82 -55.04 -56.17
C VAL A 155 -8.58 -56.30 -56.63
N ILE A 156 -9.76 -56.57 -56.06
CA ILE A 156 -10.59 -57.72 -56.46
C ILE A 156 -10.96 -57.63 -57.95
N ALA A 157 -11.37 -56.45 -58.41
CA ALA A 157 -11.71 -56.24 -59.83
C ALA A 157 -10.51 -56.45 -60.76
N ALA A 158 -9.30 -56.02 -60.36
CA ALA A 158 -8.09 -56.21 -61.14
C ALA A 158 -7.68 -57.69 -61.26
N PHE A 159 -7.99 -58.53 -60.27
CA PHE A 159 -7.74 -59.97 -60.34
C PHE A 159 -8.83 -60.76 -61.10
N ALA A 160 -9.98 -60.14 -61.37
CA ALA A 160 -11.09 -60.78 -62.08
C ALA A 160 -11.08 -60.53 -63.60
N LEU A 161 -10.24 -59.59 -64.09
CA LEU A 161 -9.96 -59.35 -65.51
C LEU A 161 -8.79 -60.21 -66.00
#